data_AF-A0A9D6N535-F1
#
_entry.id   AF-A0A9D6N535-F1
#
_cell.length_a   1.000
_cell.length_b   1.000
_cell.length_c   1.000
_cell.angle_alpha   90.00
_cell.angle_beta   90.00
_cell.angle_gamma   90.00
#
_symmetry.space_group_name_H-M   'P 1'
#
loop_
_entity.id
_entity.type
_entity.pdbx_description
1 polymer ?
#
loop_
_entity_poly.entity_id
_entity_poly.type
_entity_poly.pdbx_seq_one_letter_code
_entity_poly.pdbx_strand_id
1 'polypeptide(L)'
;MTLGTTLIVLAIVVTLAFTLAGTSVNHLRLTSRMGNSIQAHNLAESVLAKGIERVMANRSYGLAGDTLEIFPTGAPSGSRGVLTFDAAAGGAYCTNNLEGDSSVRGSGDRAVPAASVHLIGTGTCRGSVCRMEAIVHVPRFPYAIASSGPVRSTGALLVAGVGSVADLAGGVPVVNPEKLLPGHLATNATSPDAISLGPGTTVTGDIQSSGGFLADTSSVQVLGEIRTYADPARIPRIDVALYDPALLGNPGLQTLTQEFMSAPLFEGYVRRQGDLHVNGSLTLDGALLYVEGNLAVDGGIHGSGAVFVTGTTTISGATRLTADSVAALVSRGDIWIGGNGAQDSFFQGLLYTEGNFTADRVTLMGTFIANGPAGSAMTLNDSTLIHVPEYAAIEIPLNSAPPGAGIFEMESGVAETVSSDKVDDDIFTASVEPDGTYTVGYPFGGITVEGLKLAQAMDQIELWLPADEWDRAAVLGALQSLRRDLARTVSAPTAQPETVVVDPSRFLRMEEKARVLMWRQL
;
A
#
# COMPACT_ATOMS: atom_id res chain seq x y z
N MET A 1 -26.52 -86.83 21.03
CA MET A 1 -25.49 -85.77 21.22
C MET A 1 -24.89 -85.92 22.60
N THR A 2 -23.57 -85.96 22.72
CA THR A 2 -22.88 -86.04 24.02
C THR A 2 -22.71 -84.62 24.58
N LEU A 3 -22.79 -84.44 25.90
CA LEU A 3 -22.61 -83.15 26.58
C LEU A 3 -21.34 -82.39 26.12
N GLY A 4 -20.27 -83.12 25.79
CA GLY A 4 -19.03 -82.56 25.25
C GLY A 4 -19.20 -81.89 23.88
N THR A 5 -19.99 -82.47 22.97
CA THR A 5 -20.27 -81.85 21.65
C THR A 5 -21.07 -80.56 21.77
N THR A 6 -22.04 -80.49 22.68
CA THR A 6 -22.82 -79.26 22.92
C THR A 6 -21.96 -78.15 23.54
N LEU A 7 -21.02 -78.49 24.44
CA LEU A 7 -20.12 -77.52 25.05
C LEU A 7 -19.09 -76.96 24.05
N ILE A 8 -18.55 -77.80 23.16
CA ILE A 8 -17.61 -77.36 22.12
C ILE A 8 -18.31 -76.41 21.14
N VAL A 9 -19.52 -76.74 20.68
CA VAL A 9 -20.29 -75.87 19.79
C VAL A 9 -20.61 -74.54 20.47
N LEU A 10 -21.01 -74.55 21.74
CA LEU A 10 -21.27 -73.32 22.51
C LEU A 10 -20.00 -72.46 22.65
N ALA A 11 -18.86 -73.08 22.96
CA ALA A 11 -17.59 -72.37 23.09
C ALA A 11 -17.15 -71.70 21.76
N ILE A 12 -17.33 -72.39 20.63
CA ILE A 12 -17.05 -71.83 19.30
C ILE A 12 -17.98 -70.65 19.01
N VAL A 13 -19.28 -70.79 19.26
CA VAL A 13 -20.27 -69.71 19.02
C VAL A 13 -19.96 -68.49 19.89
N VAL A 14 -19.63 -68.68 21.17
CA VAL A 14 -19.27 -67.60 22.08
C VAL A 14 -17.98 -66.90 21.64
N THR A 15 -16.95 -67.66 21.26
CA THR A 15 -15.68 -67.11 20.76
C THR A 15 -15.89 -66.31 19.48
N LEU A 16 -16.73 -66.80 18.56
CA LEU A 16 -17.10 -66.11 17.33
C LEU A 16 -17.84 -64.80 17.63
N ALA A 17 -18.79 -64.82 18.57
CA ALA A 17 -19.53 -63.64 18.99
C ALA A 17 -18.62 -62.57 19.61
N PHE A 18 -17.68 -62.97 20.47
CA PHE A 18 -16.68 -62.03 21.03
C PHE A 18 -15.71 -61.51 19.98
N THR A 19 -15.32 -62.34 19.01
CA THR A 19 -14.46 -61.91 17.89
C THR A 19 -15.19 -60.87 17.04
N LEU A 20 -16.46 -61.09 16.70
CA LEU A 20 -17.29 -60.15 15.93
C LEU A 20 -17.53 -58.83 16.68
N ALA A 21 -17.78 -58.90 17.98
CA ALA A 21 -17.92 -57.71 18.83
C ALA A 21 -16.59 -56.92 18.89
N GLY A 22 -15.47 -57.63 19.05
CA GLY A 22 -14.13 -57.04 19.07
C GLY A 22 -13.78 -56.34 17.75
N THR A 23 -14.03 -56.99 16.61
CA THR A 23 -13.77 -56.40 15.29
C THR A 23 -14.68 -55.19 15.02
N SER A 24 -15.94 -55.23 15.46
CA SER A 24 -16.89 -54.12 15.31
C SER A 24 -16.47 -52.89 16.11
N VAL A 25 -16.06 -53.06 17.37
CA VAL A 25 -15.55 -51.96 18.21
C VAL A 25 -14.25 -51.39 17.63
N ASN A 26 -13.37 -52.25 17.13
CA ASN A 26 -12.14 -51.80 16.50
C ASN A 26 -12.41 -51.01 15.22
N HIS A 27 -13.33 -51.48 14.38
CA HIS A 27 -13.79 -50.78 13.18
C HIS A 27 -14.38 -49.41 13.52
N LEU A 28 -15.29 -49.32 14.50
CA LEU A 28 -15.88 -48.04 14.93
C LEU A 28 -14.82 -47.06 15.45
N ARG A 29 -13.82 -47.54 16.19
CA ARG A 29 -12.70 -46.70 16.66
C ARG A 29 -11.83 -46.19 15.51
N LEU A 30 -11.54 -47.06 14.55
CA LEU A 30 -10.78 -46.69 13.35
C LEU A 30 -11.56 -45.66 12.52
N THR A 31 -12.83 -45.91 12.22
CA THR A 31 -13.70 -44.97 11.48
C THR A 31 -13.80 -43.62 12.18
N SER A 32 -13.97 -43.61 13.51
CA SER A 32 -14.04 -42.35 14.28
C SER A 32 -12.72 -41.58 14.25
N ARG A 33 -11.58 -42.27 14.40
CA ARG A 33 -10.26 -41.64 14.32
C ARG A 33 -9.98 -41.10 12.92
N MET A 34 -10.33 -41.84 11.88
CA MET A 34 -10.19 -41.39 10.49
C MET A 34 -11.06 -40.17 10.22
N GLY A 35 -12.32 -40.17 10.65
CA GLY A 35 -13.20 -39.01 10.51
C GLY A 35 -12.67 -37.77 11.24
N ASN A 36 -12.18 -37.92 12.47
CA ASN A 36 -11.57 -36.83 13.22
C ASN A 36 -10.28 -36.31 12.55
N SER A 37 -9.47 -37.20 11.99
CA SER A 37 -8.24 -36.85 11.26
C SER A 37 -8.54 -36.06 9.99
N ILE A 38 -9.55 -36.48 9.21
CA ILE A 38 -9.99 -35.75 8.01
C ILE A 38 -10.51 -34.37 8.41
N GLN A 39 -11.31 -34.28 9.47
CA GLN A 39 -11.80 -33.00 9.96
C GLN A 39 -10.66 -32.07 10.42
N ALA A 40 -9.67 -32.60 11.13
CA ALA A 40 -8.49 -31.84 11.53
C ALA A 40 -7.68 -31.37 10.32
N HIS A 41 -7.55 -32.20 9.28
CA HIS A 41 -6.91 -31.83 8.03
C HIS A 41 -7.62 -30.68 7.32
N ASN A 42 -8.94 -30.79 7.11
CA ASN A 42 -9.74 -29.74 6.49
C ASN A 42 -9.67 -28.41 7.28
N LEU A 43 -9.56 -28.48 8.61
CA LEU A 43 -9.39 -27.29 9.46
C LEU A 43 -8.01 -26.64 9.32
N ALA A 44 -6.95 -27.46 9.21
CA ALA A 44 -5.60 -26.97 8.97
C ALA A 44 -5.52 -26.28 7.59
N GLU A 45 -6.15 -26.86 6.56
CA GLU A 45 -6.22 -26.27 5.22
C GLU A 45 -7.04 -24.96 5.21
N SER A 46 -8.18 -24.94 5.90
CA SER A 46 -9.05 -23.76 5.97
C SER A 46 -8.36 -22.57 6.64
N VAL A 47 -7.66 -22.80 7.76
CA VAL A 47 -6.94 -21.71 8.45
C VAL A 47 -5.72 -21.25 7.65
N LEU A 48 -5.06 -22.17 6.94
CA LEU A 48 -3.95 -21.84 6.06
C LEU A 48 -4.40 -20.98 4.87
N ALA A 49 -5.49 -21.36 4.19
CA ALA A 49 -6.07 -20.59 3.08
C ALA A 49 -6.47 -19.17 3.53
N LYS A 50 -7.12 -19.06 4.70
CA LYS A 50 -7.48 -17.76 5.28
C LYS A 50 -6.26 -16.96 5.75
N GLY A 51 -5.20 -17.63 6.18
CA GLY A 51 -3.91 -17.00 6.46
C GLY A 51 -3.29 -16.39 5.21
N ILE A 52 -3.29 -17.12 4.08
CA ILE A 52 -2.84 -16.61 2.78
C ILE A 52 -3.67 -15.38 2.39
N GLU A 53 -5.00 -15.45 2.49
CA GLU A 53 -5.89 -14.31 2.22
C GLU A 53 -5.51 -13.08 3.05
N ARG A 54 -5.29 -13.23 4.36
CA ARG A 54 -4.92 -12.13 5.26
C ARG A 54 -3.58 -11.50 4.90
N VAL A 55 -2.58 -12.33 4.61
CA VAL A 55 -1.25 -11.86 4.21
C VAL A 55 -1.29 -11.18 2.83
N MET A 56 -2.14 -11.65 1.91
CA MET A 56 -2.33 -11.01 0.61
C MET A 56 -3.05 -9.67 0.71
N ALA A 57 -3.95 -9.51 1.69
CA ALA A 57 -4.64 -8.25 1.94
C ALA A 57 -3.78 -7.23 2.69
N ASN A 58 -2.93 -7.70 3.61
CA ASN A 58 -2.02 -6.89 4.41
C ASN A 58 -0.67 -7.59 4.52
N ARG A 59 0.35 -7.06 3.83
CA ARG A 59 1.70 -7.63 3.81
C ARG A 59 2.41 -7.54 5.16
N SER A 60 1.99 -6.64 6.04
CA SER A 60 2.50 -6.48 7.40
C SER A 60 1.84 -7.43 8.41
N TYR A 61 0.85 -8.23 7.98
CA TYR A 61 0.16 -9.18 8.85
C TYR A 61 1.14 -10.20 9.44
N GLY A 62 1.10 -10.38 10.76
CA GLY A 62 1.97 -11.30 11.49
C GLY A 62 3.23 -10.66 12.07
N LEU A 63 3.59 -9.42 11.69
CA LEU A 63 4.73 -8.73 12.29
C LEU A 63 4.49 -8.39 13.79
N ALA A 64 3.22 -8.23 14.18
CA ALA A 64 2.82 -7.98 15.57
C ALA A 64 2.55 -9.28 16.38
N GLY A 65 2.84 -10.47 15.83
CA GLY A 65 2.53 -11.74 16.48
C GLY A 65 1.06 -12.17 16.33
N ASP A 66 0.40 -11.78 15.24
CA ASP A 66 -1.02 -12.04 15.01
C ASP A 66 -1.40 -13.53 15.07
N THR A 67 -2.60 -13.82 15.56
CA THR A 67 -3.16 -15.17 15.62
C THR A 67 -4.54 -15.22 14.96
N LEU A 68 -4.72 -16.21 14.08
CA LEU A 68 -5.96 -16.50 13.38
C LEU A 68 -6.53 -17.83 13.88
N GLU A 69 -7.76 -17.80 14.37
CA GLU A 69 -8.51 -18.99 14.75
C GLU A 69 -9.80 -19.15 13.93
N ILE A 70 -10.13 -20.40 13.57
CA ILE A 70 -11.38 -20.76 12.90
C ILE A 70 -12.10 -21.83 13.71
N PHE A 71 -13.35 -21.53 14.04
CA PHE A 71 -14.27 -22.44 14.72
C PHE A 71 -15.38 -22.85 13.73
N PRO A 72 -15.30 -24.04 13.11
CA PRO A 72 -16.31 -24.49 12.14
C PRO A 72 -17.68 -24.70 12.80
N THR A 73 -18.72 -24.12 12.21
CA THR A 73 -20.10 -24.36 12.61
C THR A 73 -20.51 -25.80 12.27
N GLY A 74 -21.00 -26.55 13.26
CA GLY A 74 -21.44 -27.95 13.10
C GLY A 74 -20.35 -29.01 13.28
N ALA A 75 -19.10 -28.60 13.55
CA ALA A 75 -18.06 -29.56 13.94
C ALA A 75 -18.22 -29.98 15.42
N PRO A 76 -17.58 -31.09 15.83
CA PRO A 76 -17.52 -31.47 17.22
C PRO A 76 -17.02 -30.36 18.15
N SER A 77 -17.57 -30.29 19.36
CA SER A 77 -17.12 -29.37 20.41
C SER A 77 -15.61 -29.50 20.64
N GLY A 78 -14.89 -28.37 20.58
CA GLY A 78 -13.44 -28.32 20.74
C GLY A 78 -12.65 -28.49 19.44
N SER A 79 -13.31 -28.58 18.28
CA SER A 79 -12.63 -28.51 16.99
C SER A 79 -12.25 -27.07 16.64
N ARG A 80 -10.98 -26.82 16.32
CA ARG A 80 -10.48 -25.51 15.90
C ARG A 80 -9.33 -25.63 14.92
N GLY A 81 -9.26 -24.69 13.98
CA GLY A 81 -8.06 -24.40 13.18
C GLY A 81 -7.35 -23.18 13.76
N VAL A 82 -6.04 -23.23 13.90
CA VAL A 82 -5.21 -22.14 14.45
C VAL A 82 -3.99 -21.91 13.58
N LEU A 83 -3.66 -20.65 13.33
CA LEU A 83 -2.44 -20.17 12.69
C LEU A 83 -1.93 -18.98 13.51
N THR A 84 -0.67 -18.96 13.90
CA THR A 84 -0.11 -17.89 14.73
C THR A 84 1.26 -17.46 14.23
N PHE A 85 1.57 -16.16 14.30
CA PHE A 85 2.91 -15.60 14.11
C PHE A 85 3.64 -15.36 15.43
N ASP A 86 2.98 -15.61 16.56
CA ASP A 86 3.61 -15.49 17.87
C ASP A 86 4.54 -16.68 18.15
N ALA A 87 5.84 -16.42 18.08
CA ALA A 87 6.87 -17.41 18.41
C ALA A 87 6.88 -17.79 19.91
N ALA A 88 6.34 -16.95 20.79
CA ALA A 88 6.26 -17.19 22.23
C ALA A 88 5.10 -18.13 22.62
N ALA A 89 4.16 -18.41 21.71
CA ALA A 89 3.02 -19.29 21.95
C ALA A 89 3.39 -20.78 22.17
N GLY A 90 4.68 -21.14 22.13
CA GLY A 90 5.19 -22.46 22.49
C GLY A 90 4.87 -23.58 21.48
N GLY A 91 4.36 -23.22 20.30
CA GLY A 91 4.01 -24.13 19.21
C GLY A 91 4.71 -23.78 17.89
N ALA A 92 4.30 -24.45 16.80
CA ALA A 92 4.74 -24.07 15.47
C ALA A 92 4.13 -22.71 15.11
N TYR A 93 4.97 -21.79 14.61
CA TYR A 93 4.58 -20.41 14.31
C TYR A 93 4.92 -20.05 12.86
N CYS A 94 4.23 -19.04 12.35
CA CYS A 94 4.40 -18.50 11.01
C CYS A 94 5.50 -17.43 11.02
N THR A 95 6.12 -17.21 9.87
CA THR A 95 7.20 -16.22 9.74
C THR A 95 6.95 -15.39 8.50
N ASN A 96 6.75 -14.09 8.69
CA ASN A 96 6.58 -13.16 7.59
C ASN A 96 7.94 -12.59 7.17
N ASN A 97 8.31 -12.81 5.92
CA ASN A 97 9.52 -12.27 5.29
C ASN A 97 9.21 -11.64 3.92
N LEU A 98 8.02 -11.06 3.78
CA LEU A 98 7.58 -10.47 2.51
C LEU A 98 8.34 -9.21 2.14
N GLU A 99 8.73 -8.41 3.13
CA GLU A 99 9.53 -7.20 2.93
C GLU A 99 11.02 -7.42 3.23
N GLY A 100 11.44 -8.66 3.48
CA GLY A 100 12.85 -8.97 3.71
C GLY A 100 13.59 -9.24 2.41
N ASP A 101 14.79 -8.67 2.30
CA ASP A 101 15.69 -8.85 1.14
C ASP A 101 16.63 -10.05 1.27
N SER A 102 16.58 -10.76 2.40
CA SER A 102 17.39 -11.94 2.66
C SER A 102 16.57 -13.06 3.31
N SER A 103 17.10 -14.27 3.27
CA SER A 103 16.44 -15.43 3.88
C SER A 103 16.47 -15.34 5.41
N VAL A 104 15.31 -15.48 6.06
CA VAL A 104 15.20 -15.50 7.52
C VAL A 104 14.88 -16.90 8.03
N ARG A 105 15.17 -17.14 9.30
CA ARG A 105 14.89 -18.43 9.94
C ARG A 105 13.50 -18.40 10.57
N GLY A 106 12.61 -19.28 10.09
CA GLY A 106 11.28 -19.50 10.63
C GLY A 106 11.19 -20.71 11.56
N SER A 107 9.96 -21.05 11.95
CA SER A 107 9.66 -22.18 12.85
C SER A 107 10.33 -23.49 12.40
N GLY A 108 10.99 -24.18 13.33
CA GLY A 108 11.72 -25.42 13.07
C GLY A 108 13.03 -25.24 12.30
N ASP A 109 13.70 -24.08 12.46
CA ASP A 109 14.91 -23.69 11.73
C ASP A 109 14.73 -23.63 10.19
N ARG A 110 13.49 -23.44 9.74
CA ARG A 110 13.15 -23.42 8.32
C ARG A 110 13.65 -22.13 7.67
N ALA A 111 14.39 -22.25 6.56
CA ALA A 111 14.75 -21.07 5.76
C ALA A 111 13.50 -20.53 5.04
N VAL A 112 13.20 -19.26 5.26
CA VAL A 112 12.11 -18.51 4.61
C VAL A 112 12.77 -17.50 3.68
N PRO A 113 12.73 -17.72 2.35
CA PRO A 113 13.36 -16.83 1.38
C PRO A 113 12.83 -15.39 1.46
N ALA A 114 13.57 -14.46 0.86
CA ALA A 114 13.11 -13.10 0.61
C ALA A 114 11.76 -13.08 -0.15
N ALA A 115 10.99 -12.01 0.02
CA ALA A 115 9.66 -11.83 -0.60
C ALA A 115 8.69 -13.02 -0.39
N SER A 116 8.81 -13.72 0.75
CA SER A 116 8.04 -14.91 1.04
C SER A 116 7.49 -14.92 2.46
N VAL A 117 6.38 -15.62 2.67
CA VAL A 117 5.83 -15.90 3.99
C VAL A 117 5.79 -17.41 4.24
N HIS A 118 6.17 -17.83 5.44
CA HIS A 118 6.02 -19.20 5.90
C HIS A 118 4.78 -19.28 6.80
N LEU A 119 3.78 -20.03 6.37
CA LEU A 119 2.51 -20.20 7.08
C LEU A 119 2.37 -21.65 7.56
N ILE A 120 1.92 -21.81 8.80
CA ILE A 120 1.66 -23.10 9.42
C ILE A 120 0.25 -23.11 10.00
N GLY A 121 -0.64 -23.87 9.38
CA GLY A 121 -2.00 -24.13 9.87
C GLY A 121 -2.05 -25.38 10.74
N THR A 122 -2.62 -25.28 11.93
CA THR A 122 -2.85 -26.40 12.84
C THR A 122 -4.34 -26.63 13.04
N GLY A 123 -4.86 -27.75 12.55
CA GLY A 123 -6.23 -28.18 12.78
C GLY A 123 -6.31 -29.20 13.91
N THR A 124 -7.30 -29.06 14.78
CA THR A 124 -7.55 -29.95 15.91
C THR A 124 -9.00 -30.40 15.92
N CYS A 125 -9.25 -31.70 16.12
CA CYS A 125 -10.59 -32.27 16.23
C CYS A 125 -10.56 -33.49 17.17
N ARG A 126 -11.21 -33.38 18.34
CA ARG A 126 -11.34 -34.49 19.33
C ARG A 126 -10.03 -35.25 19.61
N GLY A 127 -8.92 -34.51 19.80
CA GLY A 127 -7.59 -35.06 20.08
C GLY A 127 -6.77 -35.48 18.86
N SER A 128 -7.35 -35.49 17.66
CA SER A 128 -6.59 -35.55 16.41
C SER A 128 -6.05 -34.16 16.07
N VAL A 129 -4.77 -34.09 15.72
CA VAL A 129 -4.08 -32.86 15.32
C VAL A 129 -3.49 -33.08 13.92
N CYS A 130 -3.73 -32.14 13.02
CA CYS A 130 -3.11 -32.10 11.69
C CYS A 130 -2.39 -30.76 11.53
N ARG A 131 -1.17 -30.78 11.01
CA ARG A 131 -0.39 -29.57 10.72
C ARG A 131 -0.04 -29.53 9.25
N MET A 132 -0.20 -28.35 8.66
CA MET A 132 0.09 -28.10 7.25
C MET A 132 0.96 -26.86 7.16
N GLU A 133 2.05 -26.97 6.42
CA GLU A 133 2.95 -25.85 6.15
C GLU A 133 2.89 -25.46 4.67
N ALA A 134 2.96 -24.15 4.43
CA ALA A 134 3.14 -23.57 3.11
C ALA A 134 4.16 -22.43 3.16
N ILE A 135 5.07 -22.40 2.19
CA ILE A 135 5.88 -21.20 1.92
C ILE A 135 5.29 -20.54 0.67
N VAL A 136 4.82 -19.32 0.83
CA VAL A 136 4.16 -18.56 -0.21
C VAL A 136 5.05 -17.41 -0.62
N HIS A 137 5.52 -17.44 -1.87
CA HIS A 137 6.30 -16.36 -2.46
C HIS A 137 5.38 -15.38 -3.18
N VAL A 138 5.54 -14.09 -2.89
CA VAL A 138 4.69 -13.02 -3.40
C VAL A 138 5.50 -12.10 -4.30
N PRO A 139 5.55 -12.37 -5.61
CA PRO A 139 6.34 -11.54 -6.51
C PRO A 139 5.77 -10.13 -6.55
N ARG A 140 6.66 -9.14 -6.47
CA ARG A 140 6.35 -7.76 -6.83
C ARG A 140 6.00 -7.70 -8.33
N PHE A 141 5.32 -6.65 -8.77
CA PHE A 141 4.96 -6.51 -10.19
C PHE A 141 6.23 -6.62 -11.06
N PRO A 142 6.28 -7.56 -12.02
CA PRO A 142 7.55 -8.04 -12.57
C PRO A 142 8.11 -7.16 -13.68
N TYR A 143 7.34 -6.20 -14.19
CA TYR A 143 7.74 -5.39 -15.34
C TYR A 143 8.18 -3.99 -14.91
N ALA A 144 9.31 -3.53 -15.48
CA ALA A 144 9.70 -2.12 -15.43
C ALA A 144 8.69 -1.26 -16.21
N ILE A 145 8.28 -1.77 -17.37
CA ILE A 145 7.35 -1.15 -18.30
C ILE A 145 6.27 -2.17 -18.66
N ALA A 146 5.00 -1.77 -18.51
CA ALA A 146 3.86 -2.54 -19.01
C ALA A 146 2.87 -1.64 -19.75
N SER A 147 2.55 -1.98 -20.99
CA SER A 147 1.70 -1.16 -21.86
C SER A 147 0.61 -1.98 -22.55
N SER A 148 -0.65 -1.55 -22.52
CA SER A 148 -1.71 -2.25 -23.26
C SER A 148 -1.67 -1.97 -24.77
N GLY A 149 -1.03 -0.87 -25.17
CA GLY A 149 -0.73 -0.49 -26.55
C GLY A 149 0.78 -0.50 -26.86
N PRO A 150 1.18 -0.01 -28.05
CA PRO A 150 2.55 -0.14 -28.54
C PRO A 150 3.58 0.58 -27.67
N VAL A 151 4.78 0.04 -27.58
CA VAL A 151 5.93 0.67 -26.89
C VAL A 151 6.95 1.11 -27.95
N ARG A 152 7.27 2.41 -27.97
CA ARG A 152 8.15 3.01 -28.96
C ARG A 152 9.27 3.82 -28.32
N SER A 153 10.46 3.73 -28.90
CA SER A 153 11.57 4.64 -28.66
C SER A 153 12.16 5.04 -29.99
N THR A 154 12.36 6.34 -30.24
CA THR A 154 13.10 6.83 -31.41
C THR A 154 14.56 7.12 -31.10
N GLY A 155 14.94 7.18 -29.81
CA GLY A 155 16.28 7.53 -29.34
C GLY A 155 16.90 6.44 -28.48
N ALA A 156 17.88 6.82 -27.66
CA ALA A 156 18.49 5.90 -26.70
C ALA A 156 17.49 5.56 -25.58
N LEU A 157 17.44 4.29 -25.18
CA LEU A 157 16.57 3.83 -24.10
C LEU A 157 17.30 2.79 -23.26
N LEU A 158 17.41 3.00 -21.95
CA LEU A 158 17.87 1.95 -21.04
C LEU A 158 16.67 1.42 -20.24
N VAL A 159 16.47 0.10 -20.24
CA VAL A 159 15.50 -0.59 -19.36
C VAL A 159 16.27 -1.61 -18.51
N ALA A 160 16.37 -1.33 -17.22
CA ALA A 160 17.03 -2.22 -16.28
C ALA A 160 16.34 -2.29 -14.93
N GLY A 161 16.78 -3.19 -14.06
CA GLY A 161 16.37 -3.25 -12.66
C GLY A 161 17.55 -3.09 -11.72
N VAL A 162 17.27 -2.83 -10.45
CA VAL A 162 18.23 -2.89 -9.34
C VAL A 162 17.61 -3.58 -8.14
N GLY A 163 18.46 -4.07 -7.23
CA GLY A 163 18.00 -4.77 -6.03
C GLY A 163 17.34 -3.83 -5.02
N SER A 164 17.88 -2.63 -4.87
CA SER A 164 17.42 -1.63 -3.90
C SER A 164 17.71 -0.19 -4.36
N VAL A 165 17.07 0.79 -3.72
CA VAL A 165 17.38 2.23 -3.94
C VAL A 165 18.83 2.55 -3.56
N ALA A 166 19.39 1.86 -2.56
CA ALA A 166 20.78 2.07 -2.12
C ALA A 166 21.81 1.78 -3.22
N ASP A 167 21.49 0.92 -4.19
CA ASP A 167 22.34 0.64 -5.34
C ASP A 167 22.41 1.82 -6.33
N LEU A 168 21.53 2.82 -6.18
CA LEU A 168 21.46 4.04 -6.98
C LEU A 168 22.15 5.24 -6.31
N ALA A 169 22.77 5.06 -5.14
CA ALA A 169 23.40 6.13 -4.35
C ALA A 169 24.54 6.89 -5.08
N GLY A 170 25.07 6.36 -6.19
CA GLY A 170 26.04 7.03 -7.05
C GLY A 170 25.44 7.99 -8.09
N GLY A 171 24.10 8.08 -8.17
CA GLY A 171 23.37 8.81 -9.20
C GLY A 171 23.20 8.02 -10.50
N VAL A 172 22.03 8.14 -11.13
CA VAL A 172 21.75 7.58 -12.46
C VAL A 172 22.21 8.63 -13.47
N PRO A 173 23.32 8.36 -14.18
CA PRO A 173 23.41 7.26 -15.14
C PRO A 173 24.49 6.22 -14.80
N VAL A 174 25.23 6.40 -13.71
CA VAL A 174 26.37 5.55 -13.36
C VAL A 174 25.87 4.41 -12.49
N VAL A 175 24.88 3.68 -12.99
CA VAL A 175 24.58 2.38 -12.39
C VAL A 175 25.72 1.46 -12.82
N ASN A 176 26.51 0.98 -11.86
CA ASN A 176 27.56 0.01 -12.13
C ASN A 176 26.92 -1.14 -12.93
N PRO A 177 27.39 -1.44 -14.16
CA PRO A 177 26.80 -2.49 -14.99
C PRO A 177 26.72 -3.85 -14.30
N GLU A 178 27.62 -4.13 -13.35
CA GLU A 178 27.61 -5.37 -12.55
C GLU A 178 26.47 -5.46 -11.53
N LYS A 179 25.83 -4.32 -11.21
CA LYS A 179 24.69 -4.24 -10.28
C LYS A 179 23.33 -4.21 -10.99
N LEU A 180 23.33 -4.15 -12.32
CA LEU A 180 22.09 -4.17 -13.09
C LEU A 180 21.44 -5.54 -13.00
N LEU A 181 20.20 -5.55 -12.53
CA LEU A 181 19.30 -6.69 -12.59
C LEU A 181 18.43 -6.62 -13.85
N PRO A 182 17.78 -7.73 -14.25
CA PRO A 182 16.86 -7.73 -15.38
C PRO A 182 15.72 -6.71 -15.24
N GLY A 183 15.61 -5.78 -16.18
CA GLY A 183 14.45 -4.92 -16.36
C GLY A 183 13.53 -5.44 -17.46
N HIS A 184 12.37 -5.98 -17.08
CA HIS A 184 11.43 -6.59 -18.03
C HIS A 184 10.48 -5.57 -18.67
N LEU A 185 10.12 -5.81 -19.93
CA LEU A 185 9.19 -4.99 -20.71
C LEU A 185 8.05 -5.85 -21.25
N ALA A 186 6.80 -5.38 -21.09
CA ALA A 186 5.63 -6.03 -21.66
C ALA A 186 4.74 -5.08 -22.48
N THR A 187 4.24 -5.57 -23.61
CA THR A 187 3.15 -4.93 -24.35
C THR A 187 2.08 -5.92 -24.81
N ASN A 188 0.81 -5.48 -24.79
CA ASN A 188 -0.32 -6.23 -25.34
C ASN A 188 -0.74 -5.74 -26.73
N ALA A 189 0.01 -4.82 -27.35
CA ALA A 189 -0.25 -4.45 -28.73
C ALA A 189 -0.04 -5.65 -29.65
N THR A 190 -0.97 -5.84 -30.59
CA THR A 190 -0.94 -6.95 -31.56
C THR A 190 -0.39 -6.55 -32.92
N SER A 191 0.03 -5.29 -33.09
CA SER A 191 0.54 -4.80 -34.36
C SER A 191 1.94 -5.37 -34.67
N PRO A 192 2.36 -5.44 -35.94
CA PRO A 192 3.72 -5.88 -36.30
C PRO A 192 4.83 -4.99 -35.70
N ASP A 193 4.50 -3.74 -35.38
CA ASP A 193 5.36 -2.74 -34.74
C ASP A 193 5.02 -2.53 -33.25
N ALA A 194 4.45 -3.55 -32.59
CA ALA A 194 4.03 -3.47 -31.18
C ALA A 194 5.16 -3.01 -30.25
N ILE A 195 6.39 -3.42 -30.55
CA ILE A 195 7.59 -2.84 -29.96
C ILE A 195 8.46 -2.27 -31.08
N SER A 196 8.83 -0.99 -30.97
CA SER A 196 9.78 -0.34 -31.88
C SER A 196 10.86 0.37 -31.08
N LEU A 197 12.12 -0.09 -31.19
CA LEU A 197 13.24 0.45 -30.41
C LEU A 197 14.27 1.12 -31.31
N GLY A 198 14.62 2.36 -30.96
CA GLY A 198 15.61 3.19 -31.63
C GLY A 198 17.05 2.81 -31.26
N PRO A 199 18.04 3.37 -31.99
CA PRO A 199 19.45 3.06 -31.80
C PRO A 199 19.93 3.45 -30.40
N GLY A 200 20.86 2.65 -29.84
CA GLY A 200 21.39 2.88 -28.50
C GLY A 200 20.46 2.38 -27.38
N THR A 201 19.43 1.60 -27.73
CA THR A 201 18.56 0.97 -26.74
C THR A 201 19.22 -0.25 -26.11
N THR A 202 19.15 -0.37 -24.78
CA THR A 202 19.55 -1.56 -24.03
C THR A 202 18.43 -1.99 -23.10
N VAL A 203 17.97 -3.23 -23.23
CA VAL A 203 17.02 -3.88 -22.32
C VAL A 203 17.73 -5.04 -21.64
N THR A 204 17.87 -4.99 -20.32
CA THR A 204 18.63 -6.00 -19.56
C THR A 204 17.81 -7.24 -19.22
N GLY A 205 16.48 -7.17 -19.28
CA GLY A 205 15.57 -8.28 -19.03
C GLY A 205 14.83 -8.77 -20.27
N ASP A 206 13.80 -9.57 -20.01
CA ASP A 206 12.94 -10.15 -21.05
C ASP A 206 11.98 -9.13 -21.65
N ILE A 207 11.66 -9.34 -22.92
CA ILE A 207 10.65 -8.61 -23.67
C ILE A 207 9.50 -9.56 -24.00
N GLN A 208 8.28 -9.19 -23.62
CA GLN A 208 7.05 -9.90 -23.99
C GLN A 208 6.13 -8.98 -24.81
N SER A 209 5.68 -9.46 -25.96
CA SER A 209 4.77 -8.75 -26.85
C SER A 209 3.72 -9.67 -27.43
N SER A 210 2.46 -9.23 -27.48
CA SER A 210 1.40 -9.90 -28.26
C SER A 210 1.48 -9.62 -29.76
N GLY A 211 2.39 -8.74 -30.19
CA GLY A 211 2.63 -8.38 -31.57
C GLY A 211 4.08 -8.57 -31.98
N GLY A 212 4.50 -7.87 -33.03
CA GLY A 212 5.85 -7.93 -33.56
C GLY A 212 6.86 -7.06 -32.79
N PHE A 213 8.13 -7.27 -33.12
CA PHE A 213 9.27 -6.54 -32.56
C PHE A 213 10.10 -5.97 -33.72
N LEU A 214 10.27 -4.66 -33.73
CA LEU A 214 11.00 -3.92 -34.76
C LEU A 214 12.16 -3.15 -34.13
N ALA A 215 13.37 -3.67 -34.29
CA ALA A 215 14.59 -3.01 -33.87
C ALA A 215 15.73 -3.37 -34.82
N ASP A 216 16.66 -2.44 -35.00
CA ASP A 216 17.94 -2.75 -35.63
C ASP A 216 18.84 -3.45 -34.60
N THR A 217 19.01 -4.77 -34.76
CA THR A 217 19.78 -5.61 -33.84
C THR A 217 21.27 -5.27 -33.78
N SER A 218 21.77 -4.41 -34.68
CA SER A 218 23.15 -3.90 -34.61
C SER A 218 23.32 -2.73 -33.64
N SER A 219 22.23 -2.02 -33.32
CA SER A 219 22.21 -0.83 -32.45
C SER A 219 21.34 -0.99 -31.20
N VAL A 220 20.52 -2.05 -31.13
CA VAL A 220 19.69 -2.40 -29.98
C VAL A 220 20.17 -3.68 -29.32
N GLN A 221 20.36 -3.66 -28.01
CA GLN A 221 20.77 -4.81 -27.21
C GLN A 221 19.63 -5.25 -26.29
N VAL A 222 19.27 -6.53 -26.36
CA VAL A 222 18.35 -7.16 -25.41
C VAL A 222 19.10 -8.34 -24.79
N LEU A 223 19.30 -8.31 -23.48
CA LEU A 223 20.07 -9.33 -22.75
C LEU A 223 19.20 -10.51 -22.30
N GLY A 224 17.88 -10.30 -22.17
CA GLY A 224 16.91 -11.35 -21.88
C GLY A 224 16.29 -11.98 -23.12
N GLU A 225 15.22 -12.75 -22.92
CA GLU A 225 14.49 -13.42 -23.98
C GLU A 225 13.50 -12.47 -24.67
N ILE A 226 13.41 -12.53 -26.00
CA ILE A 226 12.39 -11.81 -26.77
C ILE A 226 11.27 -12.78 -27.15
N ARG A 227 10.09 -12.58 -26.57
CA ARG A 227 8.86 -13.34 -26.84
C ARG A 227 7.86 -12.47 -27.59
N THR A 228 7.83 -12.62 -28.91
CA THR A 228 6.83 -11.97 -29.78
C THR A 228 5.64 -12.88 -30.01
N TYR A 229 4.49 -12.29 -30.37
CA TYR A 229 3.22 -13.00 -30.57
C TYR A 229 2.83 -13.92 -29.40
N ALA A 230 3.23 -13.54 -28.19
CA ALA A 230 2.90 -14.25 -26.96
C ALA A 230 1.49 -13.91 -26.48
N ASP A 231 0.95 -14.73 -25.58
CA ASP A 231 -0.30 -14.40 -24.89
C ASP A 231 -0.19 -13.04 -24.19
N PRO A 232 -1.28 -12.23 -24.17
CA PRO A 232 -1.29 -10.94 -23.52
C PRO A 232 -0.81 -11.01 -22.07
N ALA A 233 0.14 -10.14 -21.72
CA ALA A 233 0.56 -9.93 -20.36
C ALA A 233 -0.60 -9.34 -19.54
N ARG A 234 -0.64 -9.65 -18.25
CA ARG A 234 -1.66 -9.10 -17.37
C ARG A 234 -1.20 -7.76 -16.83
N ILE A 235 -1.85 -6.71 -17.31
CA ILE A 235 -1.55 -5.34 -16.94
C ILE A 235 -2.66 -4.84 -16.00
N PRO A 236 -2.32 -4.28 -14.83
CA PRO A 236 -3.28 -3.82 -13.83
C PRO A 236 -4.11 -2.64 -14.35
N ARG A 237 -5.31 -2.45 -13.79
CA ARG A 237 -6.13 -1.25 -14.01
C ARG A 237 -6.48 -0.60 -12.69
N ILE A 238 -6.13 0.66 -12.55
CA ILE A 238 -6.40 1.47 -11.36
C ILE A 238 -7.53 2.44 -11.70
N ASP A 239 -8.65 2.32 -11.01
CA ASP A 239 -9.74 3.28 -11.14
C ASP A 239 -9.45 4.50 -10.26
N VAL A 240 -9.16 5.63 -10.91
CA VAL A 240 -8.86 6.91 -10.27
C VAL A 240 -10.02 7.37 -9.37
N ALA A 241 -11.27 7.09 -9.74
CA ALA A 241 -12.44 7.57 -9.00
C ALA A 241 -12.54 6.97 -7.59
N LEU A 242 -11.95 5.79 -7.36
CA LEU A 242 -11.93 5.14 -6.05
C LEU A 242 -11.06 5.87 -5.02
N TYR A 243 -10.25 6.83 -5.46
CA TYR A 243 -9.34 7.60 -4.61
C TYR A 243 -9.78 9.05 -4.41
N ASP A 244 -11.02 9.42 -4.77
CA ASP A 244 -11.55 10.76 -4.50
C ASP A 244 -11.84 10.94 -3.01
N PRO A 245 -11.08 11.79 -2.28
CA PRO A 245 -11.27 11.97 -0.85
C PRO A 245 -12.63 12.60 -0.50
N ALA A 246 -13.27 13.32 -1.44
CA ALA A 246 -14.62 13.85 -1.23
C ALA A 246 -15.69 12.74 -1.24
N LEU A 247 -15.52 11.71 -2.07
CA LEU A 247 -16.45 10.56 -2.13
C LEU A 247 -16.24 9.61 -0.95
N LEU A 248 -15.00 9.47 -0.51
CA LEU A 248 -14.62 8.63 0.63
C LEU A 248 -14.97 9.27 1.99
N GLY A 249 -15.27 10.58 2.01
CA GLY A 249 -15.68 11.29 3.23
C GLY A 249 -14.54 11.50 4.22
N ASN A 250 -13.31 11.64 3.71
CA ASN A 250 -12.12 11.75 4.56
C ASN A 250 -12.13 13.06 5.37
N PRO A 251 -11.94 13.00 6.70
CA PRO A 251 -11.82 14.20 7.52
C PRO A 251 -10.53 14.96 7.16
N GLY A 252 -10.57 16.30 7.23
CA GLY A 252 -9.40 17.15 6.92
C GLY A 252 -9.16 17.41 5.44
N LEU A 253 -10.14 17.12 4.58
CA LEU A 253 -10.09 17.45 3.15
C LEU A 253 -9.94 18.96 2.90
N GLN A 254 -8.83 19.33 2.26
CA GLN A 254 -8.58 20.67 1.76
C GLN A 254 -9.07 20.78 0.32
N THR A 255 -10.01 21.70 0.05
CA THR A 255 -10.49 21.96 -1.32
C THR A 255 -9.80 23.20 -1.88
N LEU A 256 -9.05 23.03 -2.96
CA LEU A 256 -8.36 24.10 -3.67
C LEU A 256 -9.34 24.85 -4.57
N THR A 257 -9.38 26.17 -4.44
CA THR A 257 -10.22 27.07 -5.25
C THR A 257 -9.46 27.68 -6.42
N GLN A 258 -8.14 27.81 -6.30
CA GLN A 258 -7.28 28.43 -7.32
C GLN A 258 -6.85 27.38 -8.36
N GLU A 259 -6.84 27.78 -9.63
CA GLU A 259 -6.29 26.96 -10.74
C GLU A 259 -4.77 27.10 -10.83
N PHE A 260 -4.24 28.30 -10.59
CA PHE A 260 -2.81 28.59 -10.71
C PHE A 260 -2.19 28.77 -9.33
N MET A 261 -1.12 28.04 -9.05
CA MET A 261 -0.35 28.20 -7.82
C MET A 261 1.14 28.17 -8.10
N SER A 262 1.92 28.85 -7.26
CA SER A 262 3.38 28.83 -7.37
C SER A 262 3.97 27.94 -6.29
N ALA A 263 4.66 26.89 -6.74
CA ALA A 263 5.39 25.92 -5.91
C ALA A 263 4.70 25.50 -4.58
N PRO A 264 3.49 24.91 -4.63
CA PRO A 264 2.74 24.56 -3.43
C PRO A 264 3.39 23.39 -2.66
N LEU A 265 3.20 23.42 -1.34
CA LEU A 265 3.40 22.29 -0.43
C LEU A 265 2.01 21.78 -0.02
N PHE A 266 1.78 20.48 -0.15
CA PHE A 266 0.55 19.84 0.28
C PHE A 266 0.81 18.78 1.36
N GLU A 267 -0.16 18.65 2.26
CA GLU A 267 -0.21 17.68 3.35
C GLU A 267 -1.62 17.09 3.46
N GLY A 268 -1.75 15.81 3.81
CA GLY A 268 -3.04 15.17 4.01
C GLY A 268 -3.88 15.07 2.73
N TYR A 269 -5.20 15.26 2.84
CA TYR A 269 -6.11 15.16 1.71
C TYR A 269 -6.32 16.51 1.03
N VAL A 270 -5.95 16.61 -0.24
CA VAL A 270 -6.11 17.83 -1.05
C VAL A 270 -6.88 17.51 -2.32
N ARG A 271 -7.88 18.32 -2.65
CA ARG A 271 -8.72 18.14 -3.85
C ARG A 271 -8.89 19.44 -4.62
N ARG A 272 -8.80 19.36 -5.95
CA ARG A 272 -9.11 20.45 -6.88
C ARG A 272 -10.22 20.01 -7.83
N GLN A 273 -11.29 20.80 -7.95
CA GLN A 273 -12.36 20.55 -8.91
C GLN A 273 -12.15 21.35 -10.20
N GLY A 274 -11.71 20.69 -11.27
CA GLY A 274 -11.21 21.30 -12.51
C GLY A 274 -9.68 21.31 -12.56
N ASP A 275 -9.13 22.03 -13.53
CA ASP A 275 -7.69 21.99 -13.83
C ASP A 275 -6.82 22.62 -12.73
N LEU A 276 -5.57 22.17 -12.63
CA LEU A 276 -4.55 22.66 -11.71
C LEU A 276 -3.24 22.91 -12.48
N HIS A 277 -2.73 24.13 -12.42
CA HIS A 277 -1.42 24.50 -12.93
C HIS A 277 -0.52 24.96 -11.78
N VAL A 278 0.56 24.22 -11.57
CA VAL A 278 1.66 24.55 -10.67
C VAL A 278 2.80 25.19 -11.46
N ASN A 279 2.99 26.49 -11.25
CA ASN A 279 4.16 27.22 -11.72
C ASN A 279 5.33 26.96 -10.76
N GLY A 280 6.22 26.05 -11.17
CA GLY A 280 7.33 25.55 -10.36
C GLY A 280 7.12 24.10 -9.92
N SER A 281 7.76 23.72 -8.82
CA SER A 281 7.74 22.34 -8.31
C SER A 281 6.53 22.07 -7.40
N LEU A 282 5.90 20.92 -7.53
CA LEU A 282 4.88 20.42 -6.61
C LEU A 282 5.56 19.66 -5.46
N THR A 283 5.33 20.06 -4.21
CA THR A 283 5.88 19.35 -3.04
C THR A 283 4.77 18.65 -2.27
N LEU A 284 4.97 17.36 -1.98
CA LEU A 284 4.04 16.52 -1.23
C LEU A 284 4.71 16.06 0.07
N ASP A 285 4.04 16.22 1.20
CA ASP A 285 4.49 15.67 2.49
C ASP A 285 3.35 14.85 3.11
N GLY A 286 3.37 13.55 2.85
CA GLY A 286 2.30 12.64 3.27
C GLY A 286 0.95 13.09 2.72
N ALA A 287 0.91 13.48 1.44
CA ALA A 287 -0.27 14.08 0.82
C ALA A 287 -0.90 13.19 -0.27
N LEU A 288 -2.22 13.23 -0.34
CA LEU A 288 -3.01 12.77 -1.48
C LEU A 288 -3.61 13.99 -2.17
N LEU A 289 -3.12 14.29 -3.38
CA LEU A 289 -3.67 15.30 -4.26
C LEU A 289 -4.62 14.66 -5.28
N TYR A 290 -5.88 15.05 -5.27
CA TYR A 290 -6.89 14.63 -6.24
C TYR A 290 -7.31 15.80 -7.14
N VAL A 291 -7.09 15.68 -8.45
CA VAL A 291 -7.45 16.70 -9.44
C VAL A 291 -8.54 16.17 -10.37
N GLU A 292 -9.74 16.73 -10.22
CA GLU A 292 -10.88 16.47 -11.10
C GLU A 292 -10.76 17.32 -12.38
N GLY A 293 -9.67 17.16 -13.12
CA GLY A 293 -9.33 17.91 -14.33
C GLY A 293 -7.94 17.51 -14.83
N ASN A 294 -7.27 18.43 -15.52
CA ASN A 294 -5.88 18.29 -15.95
C ASN A 294 -4.91 18.83 -14.88
N LEU A 295 -3.72 18.26 -14.82
CA LEU A 295 -2.61 18.72 -13.98
C LEU A 295 -1.43 19.14 -14.86
N ALA A 296 -0.97 20.38 -14.69
CA ALA A 296 0.28 20.87 -15.28
C ALA A 296 1.25 21.28 -14.19
N VAL A 297 2.48 20.79 -14.22
CA VAL A 297 3.56 21.14 -13.30
C VAL A 297 4.77 21.57 -14.12
N ASP A 298 5.15 22.85 -14.03
CA ASP A 298 6.27 23.39 -14.79
C ASP A 298 7.63 22.92 -14.25
N GLY A 299 7.67 22.54 -12.97
CA GLY A 299 8.80 21.95 -12.26
C GLY A 299 8.70 20.43 -12.14
N GLY A 300 9.26 19.88 -11.05
CA GLY A 300 9.16 18.46 -10.70
C GLY A 300 8.16 18.18 -9.58
N ILE A 301 7.93 16.90 -9.27
CA ILE A 301 7.16 16.46 -8.10
C ILE A 301 8.15 15.96 -7.04
N HIS A 302 8.12 16.54 -5.84
CA HIS A 302 9.05 16.25 -4.75
C HIS A 302 8.32 15.76 -3.50
N GLY A 303 9.05 15.04 -2.65
CA GLY A 303 8.56 14.53 -1.37
C GLY A 303 7.76 13.25 -1.51
N SER A 304 6.95 12.94 -0.49
CA SER A 304 6.21 11.68 -0.36
C SER A 304 4.71 11.93 -0.52
N GLY A 305 4.08 11.30 -1.51
CA GLY A 305 2.64 11.47 -1.72
C GLY A 305 2.06 10.76 -2.94
N ALA A 306 0.75 10.90 -3.12
CA ALA A 306 0.01 10.39 -4.26
C ALA A 306 -0.69 11.53 -4.99
N VAL A 307 -0.69 11.45 -6.32
CA VAL A 307 -1.36 12.38 -7.21
C VAL A 307 -2.30 11.59 -8.12
N PHE A 308 -3.60 11.88 -8.01
CA PHE A 308 -4.67 11.27 -8.77
C PHE A 308 -5.31 12.32 -9.68
N VAL A 309 -5.34 12.08 -10.99
CA VAL A 309 -5.79 13.05 -11.98
C VAL A 309 -6.82 12.41 -12.91
N THR A 310 -8.00 13.01 -13.05
CA THR A 310 -9.07 12.48 -13.92
C THR A 310 -8.90 12.86 -15.40
N GLY A 311 -8.03 13.81 -15.70
CA GLY A 311 -7.60 14.23 -17.03
C GLY A 311 -6.12 13.91 -17.30
N THR A 312 -5.47 14.76 -18.08
CA THR A 312 -4.06 14.62 -18.51
C THR A 312 -3.11 15.24 -17.49
N THR A 313 -1.93 14.63 -17.30
CA THR A 313 -0.85 15.18 -16.48
C THR A 313 0.36 15.55 -17.35
N THR A 314 0.86 16.77 -17.17
CA THR A 314 2.07 17.28 -17.84
C THR A 314 3.08 17.72 -16.79
N ILE A 315 4.29 17.17 -16.84
CA ILE A 315 5.42 17.54 -15.98
C ILE A 315 6.56 17.98 -16.88
N SER A 316 6.90 19.28 -16.85
CA SER A 316 7.88 19.90 -17.75
C SER A 316 9.23 20.15 -17.12
N GLY A 317 9.39 19.89 -15.82
CA GLY A 317 10.61 20.21 -15.08
C GLY A 317 11.30 19.00 -14.47
N ALA A 318 12.61 19.14 -14.33
CA ALA A 318 13.47 18.18 -13.66
C ALA A 318 13.21 18.13 -12.14
N THR A 319 12.91 16.94 -11.61
CA THR A 319 13.05 16.69 -10.17
C THR A 319 14.51 16.37 -9.89
N ARG A 320 15.13 17.04 -8.92
CA ARG A 320 16.45 16.62 -8.42
C ARG A 320 16.28 15.39 -7.55
N LEU A 321 17.16 14.42 -7.75
CA LEU A 321 17.19 13.19 -6.96
C LEU A 321 17.41 13.53 -5.47
N THR A 322 16.36 13.42 -4.68
CA THR A 322 16.44 13.37 -3.22
C THR A 322 15.99 11.97 -2.80
N ALA A 323 16.69 11.39 -1.81
CA ALA A 323 16.48 10.00 -1.38
C ALA A 323 15.08 9.74 -0.82
N ASP A 324 14.35 10.80 -0.46
CA ASP A 324 13.06 10.73 0.23
C ASP A 324 11.86 11.12 -0.67
N SER A 325 12.10 11.35 -1.98
CA SER A 325 11.02 11.67 -2.91
C SER A 325 10.44 10.41 -3.54
N VAL A 326 9.28 9.97 -3.07
CA VAL A 326 8.53 8.83 -3.62
C VAL A 326 7.10 9.27 -3.91
N ALA A 327 6.73 9.29 -5.19
CA ALA A 327 5.39 9.71 -5.61
C ALA A 327 4.64 8.60 -6.35
N ALA A 328 3.37 8.39 -6.01
CA ALA A 328 2.46 7.65 -6.88
C ALA A 328 1.74 8.65 -7.80
N LEU A 329 1.93 8.54 -9.12
CA LEU A 329 1.24 9.35 -10.11
C LEU A 329 0.26 8.50 -10.92
N VAL A 330 -1.03 8.80 -10.79
CA VAL A 330 -2.11 8.05 -11.44
C VAL A 330 -2.98 9.02 -12.23
N SER A 331 -3.07 8.84 -13.55
CA SER A 331 -3.89 9.70 -14.43
C SER A 331 -4.83 8.89 -15.31
N ARG A 332 -6.06 9.36 -15.50
CA ARG A 332 -6.97 8.75 -16.48
C ARG A 332 -6.68 9.21 -17.91
N GLY A 333 -6.23 10.44 -18.09
CA GLY A 333 -5.74 10.94 -19.36
C GLY A 333 -4.27 10.60 -19.59
N ASP A 334 -3.69 11.23 -20.61
CA ASP A 334 -2.28 11.02 -20.97
C ASP A 334 -1.34 11.52 -19.88
N ILE A 335 -0.14 10.95 -19.80
CA ILE A 335 0.95 11.48 -18.97
C ILE A 335 2.11 11.84 -19.88
N TRP A 336 2.59 13.07 -19.76
CA TRP A 336 3.83 13.52 -20.40
C TRP A 336 4.82 13.98 -19.34
N ILE A 337 6.03 13.44 -19.38
CA ILE A 337 7.15 13.84 -18.52
C ILE A 337 8.33 14.21 -19.42
N GLY A 338 8.70 15.49 -19.40
CA GLY A 338 9.83 16.02 -20.15
C GLY A 338 10.92 16.54 -19.23
N GLY A 339 12.17 16.29 -19.63
CA GLY A 339 13.36 16.75 -18.93
C GLY A 339 14.32 17.54 -19.81
N ASN A 340 15.33 18.09 -19.13
CA ASN A 340 16.47 18.75 -19.78
C ASN A 340 17.60 17.75 -20.14
N GLY A 341 17.45 16.48 -19.76
CA GLY A 341 18.45 15.43 -19.92
C GLY A 341 18.24 14.32 -18.89
N ALA A 342 18.47 13.06 -19.28
CA ALA A 342 18.35 11.91 -18.38
C ALA A 342 19.31 11.97 -17.17
N GLN A 343 20.31 12.83 -17.23
CA GLN A 343 21.31 13.09 -16.18
C GLN A 343 20.81 14.02 -15.07
N ASP A 344 19.83 14.86 -15.40
CA ASP A 344 19.45 15.99 -14.57
C ASP A 344 17.98 15.93 -14.15
N SER A 345 17.17 15.12 -14.85
CA SER A 345 15.72 15.07 -14.70
C SER A 345 15.29 13.67 -14.24
N PHE A 346 14.76 13.59 -13.02
CA PHE A 346 14.40 12.34 -12.39
C PHE A 346 12.91 12.27 -12.02
N PHE A 347 12.35 11.07 -12.03
CA PHE A 347 11.08 10.75 -11.39
C PHE A 347 11.23 9.43 -10.62
N GLN A 348 10.72 9.38 -9.39
CA GLN A 348 10.81 8.23 -8.50
C GLN A 348 9.42 7.82 -8.02
N GLY A 349 9.05 6.58 -8.29
CA GLY A 349 7.83 5.97 -7.78
C GLY A 349 7.05 5.18 -8.82
N LEU A 350 5.74 5.16 -8.64
CA LEU A 350 4.80 4.41 -9.45
C LEU A 350 4.07 5.36 -10.39
N LEU A 351 4.03 5.03 -11.68
CA LEU A 351 3.27 5.78 -12.66
C LEU A 351 2.23 4.87 -13.32
N TYR A 352 0.98 5.32 -13.32
CA TYR A 352 -0.12 4.68 -14.02
C TYR A 352 -0.88 5.68 -14.88
N THR A 353 -1.18 5.31 -16.11
CA THR A 353 -2.09 6.07 -16.98
C THR A 353 -3.11 5.17 -17.70
N GLU A 354 -4.36 5.62 -17.84
CA GLU A 354 -5.31 5.04 -18.81
C GLU A 354 -5.19 5.66 -20.22
N GLY A 355 -4.48 6.78 -20.35
CA GLY A 355 -4.09 7.39 -21.62
C GLY A 355 -2.75 6.87 -22.12
N ASN A 356 -2.07 7.66 -22.94
CA ASN A 356 -0.72 7.38 -23.41
C ASN A 356 0.33 7.91 -22.42
N PHE A 357 1.45 7.20 -22.30
CA PHE A 357 2.59 7.68 -21.54
C PHE A 357 3.73 8.12 -22.47
N THR A 358 4.21 9.34 -22.30
CA THR A 358 5.37 9.87 -23.02
C THR A 358 6.43 10.35 -22.04
N ALA A 359 7.66 9.87 -22.23
CA ALA A 359 8.85 10.32 -21.50
C ALA A 359 9.93 10.76 -22.47
N ASP A 360 10.53 11.93 -22.23
CA ASP A 360 11.53 12.52 -23.12
C ASP A 360 12.68 13.14 -22.32
N ARG A 361 13.90 12.62 -22.52
CA ARG A 361 15.13 13.08 -21.84
C ARG A 361 15.02 13.05 -20.30
N VAL A 362 14.56 11.93 -19.74
CA VAL A 362 14.38 11.75 -18.29
C VAL A 362 14.89 10.40 -17.79
N THR A 363 15.22 10.34 -16.51
CA THR A 363 15.41 9.10 -15.77
C THR A 363 14.20 8.81 -14.90
N LEU A 364 13.66 7.60 -15.03
CA LEU A 364 12.46 7.14 -14.37
C LEU A 364 12.82 5.93 -13.50
N MET A 365 12.52 5.97 -12.21
CA MET A 365 12.82 4.90 -11.26
C MET A 365 11.55 4.35 -10.64
N GLY A 366 11.29 3.05 -10.80
CA GLY A 366 10.12 2.37 -10.26
C GLY A 366 9.38 1.57 -11.33
N THR A 367 8.06 1.70 -11.40
CA THR A 367 7.21 0.91 -12.32
C THR A 367 6.30 1.82 -13.11
N PHE A 368 6.26 1.62 -14.44
CA PHE A 368 5.55 2.48 -15.39
C PHE A 368 4.51 1.68 -16.16
N ILE A 369 3.24 2.03 -15.98
CA ILE A 369 2.11 1.28 -16.49
C ILE A 369 1.20 2.18 -17.32
N ALA A 370 0.94 1.79 -18.55
CA ALA A 370 -0.03 2.44 -19.43
C ALA A 370 -1.11 1.44 -19.83
N ASN A 371 -2.32 1.58 -19.29
CA ASN A 371 -3.40 0.60 -19.52
C ASN A 371 -4.81 1.19 -19.51
N GLY A 372 -5.24 1.68 -20.66
CA GLY A 372 -6.58 2.16 -20.90
C GLY A 372 -7.53 1.13 -21.52
N PRO A 373 -8.85 1.37 -21.46
CA PRO A 373 -9.86 0.57 -22.15
C PRO A 373 -9.68 0.54 -23.67
N ALA A 374 -9.13 1.61 -24.26
CA ALA A 374 -8.89 1.72 -25.71
C ALA A 374 -7.50 1.23 -26.16
N GLY A 375 -6.66 0.76 -25.23
CA GLY A 375 -5.23 0.58 -25.47
C GLY A 375 -4.46 1.87 -25.25
N SER A 376 -3.30 1.77 -24.59
CA SER A 376 -2.48 2.90 -24.20
C SER A 376 -1.08 2.74 -24.74
N ALA A 377 -0.58 3.68 -25.55
CA ALA A 377 0.77 3.61 -26.08
C ALA A 377 1.78 4.19 -25.08
N MET A 378 3.04 3.73 -25.19
CA MET A 378 4.16 4.27 -24.44
C MET A 378 5.26 4.74 -25.39
N THR A 379 5.69 5.99 -25.27
CA THR A 379 6.78 6.58 -26.07
C THR A 379 7.90 7.04 -25.14
N LEU A 380 9.09 6.47 -25.28
CA LEU A 380 10.23 6.70 -24.39
C LEU A 380 11.44 7.11 -25.21
N ASN A 381 11.80 8.39 -25.19
CA ASN A 381 12.89 8.92 -26.00
C ASN A 381 14.03 9.44 -25.12
N ASP A 382 15.26 9.02 -25.43
CA ASP A 382 16.49 9.46 -24.74
C ASP A 382 16.37 9.35 -23.21
N SER A 383 15.75 8.26 -22.76
CA SER A 383 15.31 8.08 -21.37
C SER A 383 15.91 6.82 -20.74
N THR A 384 16.06 6.84 -19.42
CA THR A 384 16.54 5.70 -18.63
C THR A 384 15.45 5.25 -17.69
N LEU A 385 15.10 3.97 -17.70
CA LEU A 385 14.12 3.37 -16.79
C LEU A 385 14.80 2.30 -15.96
N ILE A 386 14.73 2.49 -14.64
CA ILE A 386 15.26 1.57 -13.67
C ILE A 386 14.11 1.04 -12.81
N HIS A 387 13.82 -0.25 -12.93
CA HIS A 387 12.91 -0.94 -12.05
C HIS A 387 13.52 -1.02 -10.65
N VAL A 388 12.82 -0.43 -9.70
CA VAL A 388 13.14 -0.51 -8.29
C VAL A 388 11.97 -1.24 -7.63
N PRO A 389 12.16 -2.47 -7.15
CA PRO A 389 11.08 -3.26 -6.57
C PRO A 389 10.38 -2.54 -5.39
N GLU A 390 11.12 -1.74 -4.61
CA GLU A 390 10.59 -0.94 -3.50
C GLU A 390 9.55 0.11 -3.96
N TYR A 391 9.64 0.59 -5.20
CA TYR A 391 8.72 1.58 -5.77
C TYR A 391 7.60 0.95 -6.61
N ALA A 392 7.56 -0.38 -6.71
CA ALA A 392 6.52 -1.09 -7.44
C ALA A 392 5.18 -1.07 -6.68
N ALA A 393 5.18 -0.87 -5.37
CA ALA A 393 4.01 -0.66 -4.52
C ALA A 393 4.34 0.48 -3.55
N ILE A 394 3.47 1.48 -3.44
CA ILE A 394 3.72 2.65 -2.59
C ILE A 394 2.67 2.68 -1.49
N GLU A 395 3.12 2.68 -0.24
CA GLU A 395 2.33 2.97 0.94
C GLU A 395 2.66 4.37 1.40
N ILE A 396 1.68 5.27 1.38
CA ILE A 396 1.86 6.67 1.75
C ILE A 396 1.18 6.85 3.10
N PRO A 397 1.95 6.97 4.20
CA PRO A 397 1.38 7.45 5.44
C PRO A 397 0.94 8.89 5.21
N LEU A 398 -0.36 9.15 5.38
CA LEU A 398 -0.83 10.52 5.28
C LEU A 398 -0.54 11.26 6.57
N ASN A 399 0.01 12.45 6.42
CA ASN A 399 0.06 13.38 7.52
C ASN A 399 -1.39 13.78 7.80
N SER A 400 -1.92 13.33 8.94
CA SER A 400 -3.17 13.89 9.44
C SER A 400 -2.89 15.37 9.68
N ALA A 401 -3.44 16.25 8.84
CA ALA A 401 -3.50 17.65 9.17
C ALA A 401 -4.04 17.73 10.60
N PRO A 402 -3.34 18.39 11.56
CA PRO A 402 -3.88 18.59 12.89
C PRO A 402 -5.30 19.14 12.70
N PRO A 403 -6.34 18.55 13.32
CA PRO A 403 -7.66 19.15 13.30
C PRO A 403 -7.56 20.49 14.03
N GLY A 404 -7.20 21.56 13.31
CA GLY A 404 -6.95 22.88 13.89
C GLY A 404 -5.83 23.73 13.28
N ALA A 405 -4.94 23.22 12.42
CA ALA A 405 -3.96 24.08 11.73
C ALA A 405 -4.54 24.70 10.44
N GLY A 406 -5.77 25.20 10.51
CA GLY A 406 -6.23 26.18 9.54
C GLY A 406 -5.56 27.50 9.89
N ILE A 407 -4.72 28.03 9.00
CA ILE A 407 -4.65 29.48 8.88
C ILE A 407 -6.05 29.87 8.40
N PHE A 408 -6.93 30.24 9.33
CA PHE A 408 -8.22 30.82 9.01
C PHE A 408 -7.96 32.22 8.47
N GLU A 409 -7.61 32.34 7.18
CA GLU A 409 -8.01 33.54 6.45
C GLU A 409 -9.52 33.43 6.26
N MET A 410 -10.26 34.03 7.20
CA MET A 410 -11.69 34.21 7.04
C MET A 410 -11.90 35.14 5.85
N GLU A 411 -12.45 34.57 4.78
CA GLU A 411 -13.06 35.30 3.68
C GLU A 411 -14.09 36.29 4.26
N SER A 412 -14.11 37.49 3.70
CA SER A 412 -14.80 38.67 4.19
C SER A 412 -16.18 38.44 4.82
N GLY A 413 -16.36 38.97 6.03
CA GLY A 413 -17.65 39.39 6.55
C GLY A 413 -18.47 38.31 7.27
N VAL A 414 -18.16 38.06 8.54
CA VAL A 414 -18.95 38.45 9.73
C VAL A 414 -18.09 38.06 10.93
N ALA A 415 -17.30 39.01 11.44
CA ALA A 415 -16.77 38.92 12.79
C ALA A 415 -17.94 39.23 13.73
N GLU A 416 -18.34 38.29 14.59
CA GLU A 416 -19.00 38.70 15.83
C GLU A 416 -17.88 39.02 16.83
N THR A 417 -17.35 40.21 16.65
CA THR A 417 -16.43 40.87 17.55
C THR A 417 -17.20 41.22 18.82
N VAL A 418 -16.83 40.68 19.98
CA VAL A 418 -17.05 41.42 21.23
C VAL A 418 -15.91 42.43 21.32
N SER A 419 -16.03 43.48 20.51
CA SER A 419 -15.21 44.68 20.60
C SER A 419 -15.86 45.58 21.64
N SER A 420 -15.12 45.89 22.70
CA SER A 420 -15.28 47.20 23.32
C SER A 420 -14.52 48.16 22.42
N ASP A 421 -15.14 49.28 22.08
CA ASP A 421 -14.78 50.22 21.01
C ASP A 421 -13.44 50.98 21.22
N LYS A 422 -12.52 50.45 22.03
CA LYS A 422 -11.19 50.98 22.29
C LYS A 422 -10.18 49.85 22.55
N VAL A 423 -9.16 49.82 21.71
CA VAL A 423 -7.85 49.10 21.79
C VAL A 423 -7.74 47.96 20.76
N ASP A 424 -6.91 48.21 19.75
CA ASP A 424 -6.68 47.40 18.54
C ASP A 424 -5.63 46.25 18.73
N ASP A 425 -5.26 45.87 19.96
CA ASP A 425 -4.12 44.97 20.21
C ASP A 425 -4.37 43.78 21.18
N ASP A 426 -5.61 43.52 21.62
CA ASP A 426 -5.88 42.56 22.72
C ASP A 426 -6.50 41.23 22.24
N ILE A 427 -5.72 40.39 21.54
CA ILE A 427 -6.14 39.05 21.12
C ILE A 427 -5.49 37.97 22.02
N PHE A 428 -6.31 37.19 22.71
CA PHE A 428 -5.87 35.96 23.37
C PHE A 428 -5.72 34.83 22.34
N THR A 429 -4.63 34.07 22.43
CA THR A 429 -4.44 32.86 21.61
C THR A 429 -4.53 31.62 22.49
N ALA A 430 -5.28 30.62 22.05
CA ALA A 430 -5.31 29.30 22.68
C ALA A 430 -5.10 28.24 21.60
N SER A 431 -4.06 27.43 21.75
CA SER A 431 -3.75 26.31 20.87
C SER A 431 -3.80 24.99 21.65
N VAL A 432 -4.07 23.89 20.94
CA VAL A 432 -4.05 22.54 21.49
C VAL A 432 -2.78 21.85 21.02
N GLU A 433 -2.02 21.30 21.97
CA GLU A 433 -0.81 20.54 21.69
C GLU A 433 -1.15 19.09 21.32
N PRO A 434 -0.27 18.38 20.58
CA PRO A 434 -0.49 16.99 20.16
C PRO A 434 -0.73 16.00 21.32
N ASP A 435 -0.30 16.33 22.53
CA ASP A 435 -0.48 15.52 23.74
C ASP A 435 -1.84 15.78 24.44
N GLY A 436 -2.69 16.63 23.86
CA GLY A 436 -4.01 17.00 24.39
C GLY A 436 -3.96 18.07 25.48
N THR A 437 -2.80 18.70 25.71
CA THR A 437 -2.68 19.89 26.57
C THR A 437 -2.91 21.18 25.78
N TYR A 438 -3.03 22.30 26.49
CA TYR A 438 -3.33 23.60 25.90
C TYR A 438 -2.21 24.58 26.19
N THR A 439 -1.94 25.44 25.22
CA THR A 439 -1.07 26.60 25.34
C THR A 439 -1.91 27.85 25.23
N VAL A 440 -1.84 28.72 26.24
CA VAL A 440 -2.55 30.00 26.26
C VAL A 440 -1.54 31.13 26.18
N GLY A 441 -1.64 31.97 25.14
CA GLY A 441 -0.82 33.14 24.91
C GLY A 441 -1.55 34.43 25.30
N TYR A 442 -0.85 35.29 26.05
CA TYR A 442 -1.39 36.58 26.51
C TYR A 442 -1.04 37.71 25.53
N PRO A 443 -1.96 38.67 25.31
CA PRO A 443 -1.72 39.81 24.42
C PRO A 443 -0.63 40.74 24.96
N PHE A 444 -0.48 40.84 26.28
CA PHE A 444 0.55 41.69 26.91
C PHE A 444 1.74 40.86 27.40
N GLY A 445 2.87 40.97 26.69
CA GLY A 445 4.18 40.56 27.18
C GLY A 445 4.71 39.22 26.67
N GLY A 446 4.07 38.58 25.68
CA GLY A 446 4.57 37.37 25.05
C GLY A 446 4.69 36.18 26.01
N ILE A 447 3.97 36.22 27.12
CA ILE A 447 3.92 35.12 28.07
C ILE A 447 3.02 34.04 27.44
N THR A 448 3.51 32.80 27.43
CA THR A 448 2.74 31.61 27.10
C THR A 448 2.74 30.68 28.31
N VAL A 449 1.59 30.09 28.59
CA VAL A 449 1.49 29.01 29.60
C VAL A 449 1.10 27.75 28.86
N GLU A 450 2.04 26.82 28.81
CA GLU A 450 1.95 25.54 28.10
C GLU A 450 1.57 24.39 29.06
N GLY A 451 1.15 23.25 28.51
CA GLY A 451 0.89 22.04 29.29
C GLY A 451 -0.36 22.09 30.17
N LEU A 452 -1.28 23.03 29.90
CA LEU A 452 -2.51 23.18 30.69
C LEU A 452 -3.52 22.09 30.32
N LYS A 453 -4.22 21.53 31.30
CA LYS A 453 -5.47 20.78 31.03
C LYS A 453 -6.60 21.75 30.73
N LEU A 454 -7.63 21.33 29.99
CA LEU A 454 -8.76 22.18 29.58
C LEU A 454 -9.32 23.03 30.73
N ALA A 455 -9.55 22.43 31.90
CA ALA A 455 -10.05 23.17 33.07
C ALA A 455 -9.08 24.28 33.52
N GLN A 456 -7.77 24.02 33.49
CA GLN A 456 -6.75 24.98 33.89
C GLN A 456 -6.55 26.08 32.83
N ALA A 457 -6.69 25.74 31.55
CA ALA A 457 -6.69 26.72 30.47
C ALA A 457 -7.88 27.67 30.59
N MET A 458 -9.07 27.14 30.92
CA MET A 458 -10.26 27.95 31.16
C MET A 458 -10.12 28.83 32.41
N ASP A 459 -9.56 28.30 33.51
CA ASP A 459 -9.30 29.07 34.73
C ASP A 459 -8.32 30.23 34.46
N GLN A 460 -7.29 30.01 33.61
CA GLN A 460 -6.35 31.06 33.22
C GLN A 460 -7.02 32.16 32.39
N ILE A 461 -7.92 31.80 31.48
CA ILE A 461 -8.67 32.79 30.69
C ILE A 461 -9.68 33.55 31.59
N GLU A 462 -10.34 32.87 32.52
CA GLU A 462 -11.35 33.46 33.42
C GLU A 462 -10.72 34.41 34.46
N LEU A 463 -9.52 34.12 34.95
CA LEU A 463 -8.81 34.92 35.96
C LEU A 463 -8.48 36.35 35.49
N TRP A 464 -8.41 36.58 34.17
CA TRP A 464 -7.90 37.82 33.58
C TRP A 464 -8.96 38.67 32.88
N LEU A 465 -10.21 38.23 32.85
CA LEU A 465 -11.32 39.04 32.37
C LEU A 465 -11.66 40.12 33.42
N PRO A 466 -11.54 41.42 33.11
CA PRO A 466 -11.89 42.48 34.06
C PRO A 466 -13.39 42.37 34.40
N ALA A 467 -13.70 42.33 35.70
CA ALA A 467 -15.06 42.08 36.20
C ALA A 467 -16.03 43.25 35.98
N ASP A 468 -15.51 44.40 35.53
CA ASP A 468 -16.09 45.71 35.70
C ASP A 468 -16.37 46.46 34.37
N GLU A 469 -15.83 46.01 33.23
CA GLU A 469 -15.99 46.73 31.95
C GLU A 469 -16.69 45.93 30.84
N TRP A 470 -16.83 44.61 30.99
CA TRP A 470 -17.33 43.75 29.92
C TRP A 470 -18.73 43.22 30.25
N ASP A 471 -19.61 43.14 29.24
CA ASP A 471 -20.93 42.52 29.40
C ASP A 471 -20.73 41.04 29.75
N ARG A 472 -20.87 40.75 31.06
CA ARG A 472 -20.59 39.45 31.65
C ARG A 472 -21.35 38.32 30.96
N ALA A 473 -22.52 38.61 30.38
CA ALA A 473 -23.31 37.63 29.63
C ALA A 473 -22.69 37.28 28.27
N ALA A 474 -22.15 38.26 27.55
CA ALA A 474 -21.47 38.05 26.27
C ALA A 474 -20.18 37.25 26.45
N VAL A 475 -19.41 37.57 27.51
CA VAL A 475 -18.18 36.86 27.86
C VAL A 475 -18.44 35.41 28.25
N LEU A 476 -19.46 35.16 29.07
CA LEU A 476 -19.86 33.80 29.42
C LEU A 476 -20.35 33.00 28.20
N GLY A 477 -21.02 33.65 27.26
CA GLY A 477 -21.44 33.04 25.99
C GLY A 477 -20.26 32.62 25.12
N ALA A 478 -19.27 33.51 24.95
CA ALA A 478 -18.05 33.23 24.20
C ALA A 478 -17.22 32.11 24.85
N LEU A 479 -17.05 32.14 26.17
CA LEU A 479 -16.35 31.08 26.93
C LEU A 479 -17.06 29.73 26.81
N GLN A 480 -18.40 29.71 26.76
CA GLN A 480 -19.16 28.47 26.54
C GLN A 480 -19.08 27.95 25.10
N SER A 481 -18.90 28.82 24.11
CA SER A 481 -18.61 28.40 22.73
C SER A 481 -17.20 27.82 22.64
N LEU A 482 -16.20 28.56 23.14
CA LEU A 482 -14.82 28.13 23.18
C LEU A 482 -14.66 26.80 23.94
N ARG A 483 -15.34 26.64 25.07
CA ARG A 483 -15.36 25.37 25.82
C ARG A 483 -15.96 24.21 25.03
N ARG A 484 -16.98 24.46 24.21
CA ARG A 484 -17.56 23.42 23.32
C ARG A 484 -16.61 23.06 22.19
N ASP A 485 -15.94 24.05 21.62
CA ASP A 485 -15.03 23.85 20.49
C ASP A 485 -13.74 23.14 20.95
N LEU A 486 -13.13 23.58 22.05
CA LEU A 486 -11.95 22.91 22.64
C LEU A 486 -12.26 21.49 23.15
N ALA A 487 -13.47 21.26 23.69
CA ALA A 487 -13.88 19.92 24.12
C ALA A 487 -14.12 18.98 22.93
N ARG A 488 -14.57 19.50 21.78
CA ARG A 488 -14.69 18.71 20.54
C ARG A 488 -13.33 18.26 20.01
N THR A 489 -12.33 19.13 20.06
CA THR A 489 -10.96 18.84 19.60
C THR A 489 -10.30 17.71 20.38
N VAL A 490 -10.49 17.64 21.71
CA VAL A 490 -9.92 16.58 22.57
C VAL A 490 -10.66 15.24 22.45
N SER A 491 -11.93 15.26 22.03
CA SER A 491 -12.69 14.02 21.81
C SER A 491 -12.44 13.37 20.45
N ALA A 492 -11.60 13.95 19.59
CA ALA A 492 -11.13 13.25 18.40
C ALA A 492 -10.15 12.15 18.83
N PRO A 493 -10.44 10.86 18.58
CA PRO A 493 -9.47 9.81 18.87
C PRO A 493 -8.18 10.11 18.12
N THR A 494 -7.03 9.87 18.76
CA THR A 494 -5.71 9.88 18.12
C THR A 494 -5.77 8.93 16.93
N ALA A 495 -6.02 9.48 15.74
CA ALA A 495 -6.18 8.69 14.53
C ALA A 495 -4.82 8.05 14.25
N GLN A 496 -4.80 6.72 14.08
CA GLN A 496 -3.65 6.09 13.44
C GLN A 496 -3.44 6.76 12.07
N PRO A 497 -2.20 7.01 11.64
CA PRO A 497 -1.95 7.64 10.35
C PRO A 497 -2.66 6.82 9.27
N GLU A 498 -3.54 7.48 8.52
CA GLU A 498 -4.29 6.82 7.46
C GLU A 498 -3.32 6.56 6.31
N THR A 499 -3.13 5.30 5.93
CA THR A 499 -2.18 4.92 4.88
C THR A 499 -2.91 4.70 3.56
N VAL A 500 -2.50 5.41 2.52
CA VAL A 500 -2.95 5.15 1.14
C VAL A 500 -2.02 4.16 0.49
N VAL A 501 -2.55 3.02 0.05
CA VAL A 501 -1.76 1.95 -0.59
C VAL A 501 -2.09 1.87 -2.07
N VAL A 502 -1.10 2.14 -2.92
CA VAL A 502 -1.17 1.95 -4.37
C VAL A 502 -0.25 0.79 -4.75
N ASP A 503 -0.83 -0.40 -4.94
CA ASP A 503 -0.09 -1.63 -5.25
C ASP A 503 -0.67 -2.30 -6.52
N PRO A 504 0.02 -2.20 -7.68
CA PRO A 504 -0.36 -2.86 -8.92
C PRO A 504 -0.33 -4.39 -8.84
N SER A 505 0.40 -4.99 -7.88
CA SER A 505 0.39 -6.43 -7.69
C SER A 505 -0.97 -6.94 -7.20
N ARG A 506 -1.82 -6.07 -6.61
CA ARG A 506 -3.21 -6.40 -6.22
C ARG A 506 -4.08 -6.87 -7.39
N PHE A 507 -3.70 -6.61 -8.64
CA PHE A 507 -4.47 -7.03 -9.81
C PHE A 507 -3.99 -8.35 -10.43
N LEU A 508 -2.86 -8.88 -9.97
CA LEU A 508 -2.43 -10.24 -10.31
C LEU A 508 -3.41 -11.25 -9.69
N ARG A 509 -3.67 -12.38 -10.36
CA ARG A 509 -4.48 -13.43 -9.75
C ARG A 509 -3.72 -14.07 -8.60
N MET A 510 -4.43 -14.73 -7.67
CA MET A 510 -3.79 -15.49 -6.57
C MET A 510 -2.69 -16.43 -7.07
N GLU A 511 -2.92 -17.12 -8.19
CA GLU A 511 -1.96 -18.03 -8.83
C GLU A 511 -0.66 -17.35 -9.32
N GLU A 512 -0.70 -16.02 -9.54
CA GLU A 512 0.43 -15.21 -9.99
C GLU A 512 1.04 -14.39 -8.84
N LYS A 513 0.19 -13.98 -7.87
CA LYS A 513 0.57 -13.31 -6.62
C LYS A 513 1.24 -14.21 -5.62
N ALA A 514 1.02 -15.52 -5.70
CA ALA A 514 1.41 -16.44 -4.66
C ALA A 514 1.85 -17.74 -5.31
N ARG A 515 3.17 -17.93 -5.41
CA ARG A 515 3.70 -19.26 -5.73
C ARG A 515 3.91 -20.01 -4.43
N VAL A 516 3.15 -21.09 -4.25
CA VAL A 516 3.40 -22.05 -3.18
C VAL A 516 4.67 -22.80 -3.54
N LEU A 517 5.77 -22.49 -2.86
CA LEU A 517 7.06 -23.12 -3.09
C LEU A 517 7.08 -24.55 -2.53
N MET A 518 6.30 -24.80 -1.48
CA MET A 518 6.22 -26.11 -0.85
C MET A 518 4.91 -26.28 -0.09
N TRP A 519 4.37 -27.48 -0.18
CA TRP A 519 3.27 -27.96 0.64
C TRP A 519 3.72 -29.21 1.39
N ARG A 520 3.52 -29.25 2.70
CA ARG A 520 3.83 -30.45 3.49
C ARG A 520 2.88 -30.61 4.66
N GLN A 521 2.51 -31.86 4.90
CA GLN A 521 1.86 -32.29 6.13
C GLN A 521 2.95 -32.73 7.11
N LEU A 522 2.94 -32.17 8.33
CA LEU A 522 3.92 -32.44 9.38
C LEU A 522 3.54 -33.61 10.28
#